data_AF-A0A3M2ZS49-F1
#
_entry.id   AF-A0A3M2ZS49-F1
#
_cell.length_a   1.000
_cell.length_b   1.000
_cell.length_c   1.000
_cell.angle_alpha   90.00
_cell.angle_beta   90.00
_cell.angle_gamma   90.00
#
_symmetry.space_group_name_H-M   'P 1'
#
loop_
_entity.id
_entity.type
_entity.pdbx_description
1 polymer ?
#
loop_
_entity_poly.entity_id
_entity_poly.type
_entity_poly.pdbx_seq_one_letter_code
_entity_poly.pdbx_strand_id
1 'polypeptide(L)'
;DRTSVDMQVKGSNGAVYPVSYTLVKLNDEWKVRNVVINGINIGKLFRDQFADAMQRNGNNLDTTINNWAGEVAKTKSTVEAAQK
;
A
#
# COMPACT_ATOMS: atom_id res chain seq x y z
N ASP A 1 13.59 -5.00 16.21
CA ASP A 1 13.28 -6.27 15.50
C ASP A 1 12.40 -6.06 14.29
N ARG A 2 12.48 -6.97 13.31
CA ARG A 2 11.64 -7.01 12.10
C ARG A 2 11.26 -8.45 11.78
N THR A 3 10.02 -8.68 11.39
CA THR A 3 9.54 -10.01 10.95
C THR A 3 8.47 -9.89 9.86
N SER A 4 8.09 -11.02 9.27
CA SER A 4 6.97 -11.15 8.32
C SER A 4 5.94 -12.14 8.85
N VAL A 5 4.66 -11.86 8.63
CA VAL A 5 3.54 -12.75 8.96
C VAL A 5 2.64 -12.88 7.74
N ASP A 6 2.40 -14.10 7.31
CA ASP A 6 1.59 -14.42 6.13
C ASP A 6 0.16 -14.83 6.52
N MET A 7 -0.79 -14.46 5.68
CA MET A 7 -2.23 -14.72 5.83
C MET A 7 -2.81 -15.14 4.48
N GLN A 8 -3.84 -15.97 4.50
CA GLN A 8 -4.65 -16.29 3.32
C GLN A 8 -6.11 -15.90 3.59
N VAL A 9 -6.68 -15.08 2.70
CA VAL A 9 -8.10 -14.70 2.75
C VAL A 9 -8.86 -15.52 1.73
N LYS A 10 -9.89 -16.25 2.17
CA LYS A 10 -10.77 -17.03 1.29
C LYS A 10 -12.03 -16.23 0.96
N GLY A 11 -12.22 -15.91 -0.32
CA GLY A 11 -13.43 -15.29 -0.83
C GLY A 11 -14.62 -16.24 -0.80
N SER A 12 -15.83 -15.70 -0.82
CA SER A 12 -17.08 -16.49 -0.88
C SER A 12 -17.19 -17.35 -2.14
N ASN A 13 -16.48 -16.99 -3.20
CA ASN A 13 -16.36 -17.75 -4.45
C ASN A 13 -15.26 -18.83 -4.42
N GLY A 14 -14.61 -19.06 -3.27
CA GLY A 14 -13.51 -20.02 -3.12
C GLY A 14 -12.13 -19.51 -3.55
N ALA A 15 -12.02 -18.29 -4.07
CA ALA A 15 -10.72 -17.69 -4.41
C ALA A 15 -9.87 -17.47 -3.15
N VAL A 16 -8.55 -17.66 -3.25
CA VAL A 16 -7.61 -17.46 -2.14
C VAL A 16 -6.70 -16.29 -2.45
N TYR A 17 -6.66 -15.30 -1.55
CA TYR A 17 -5.87 -14.09 -1.68
C TYR A 17 -4.76 -14.07 -0.61
N PRO A 18 -3.49 -14.28 -0.98
CA PRO A 18 -2.37 -14.19 -0.05
C PRO A 18 -2.10 -12.73 0.36
N VAL A 19 -1.88 -12.54 1.65
CA VAL A 19 -1.50 -11.26 2.27
C VAL A 19 -0.25 -11.49 3.12
N SER A 20 0.77 -10.65 2.95
CA SER A 20 1.98 -10.69 3.79
C SER A 20 2.16 -9.35 4.50
N TYR A 21 2.27 -9.40 5.83
CA TYR A 21 2.53 -8.23 6.66
C TYR A 21 4.00 -8.18 7.02
N THR A 22 4.65 -7.02 6.83
CA THR A 22 5.94 -6.73 7.46
C THR A 22 5.69 -6.01 8.78
N LEU A 23 6.17 -6.57 9.88
CA LEU A 23 6.06 -5.98 11.21
C LEU A 23 7.43 -5.49 11.70
N VAL A 24 7.41 -4.43 12.49
CA VAL A 24 8.57 -3.91 13.22
C VAL A 24 8.22 -3.76 14.69
N LYS A 25 9.16 -4.06 15.57
CA LYS A 25 9.00 -3.87 17.01
C LYS A 25 9.44 -2.45 17.38
N LEU A 26 8.52 -1.64 17.91
CA LEU A 26 8.72 -0.25 18.33
C LEU A 26 8.16 -0.09 19.74
N ASN A 27 8.97 0.40 20.69
CA ASN A 27 8.61 0.57 22.09
C ASN A 27 7.99 -0.71 22.69
N ASP A 28 8.65 -1.84 22.48
CA ASP A 28 8.21 -3.18 22.84
C ASP A 28 6.89 -3.70 22.22
N GLU A 29 6.27 -2.95 21.32
CA GLU A 29 5.06 -3.35 20.60
C GLU A 29 5.34 -3.69 19.13
N TRP A 30 4.76 -4.77 18.64
CA TRP A 30 4.78 -5.08 17.22
C TRP A 30 3.76 -4.21 16.46
N LYS A 31 4.24 -3.49 15.43
CA LYS A 31 3.40 -2.65 14.58
C LYS A 31 3.60 -3.04 13.11
N VAL A 32 2.50 -2.98 12.34
CA VAL A 32 2.55 -3.20 10.89
C VAL A 32 3.26 -2.02 10.23
N ARG A 33 4.24 -2.32 9.38
CA ARG A 33 5.00 -1.32 8.61
C ARG A 33 4.70 -1.37 7.12
N ASN A 34 4.37 -2.55 6.59
CA ASN A 34 4.04 -2.74 5.19
C ASN A 34 3.08 -3.91 5.03
N VAL A 35 2.37 -3.93 3.90
CA VAL A 35 1.54 -5.05 3.48
C VAL A 35 1.76 -5.34 2.00
N VAL A 36 1.73 -6.62 1.65
CA VAL A 36 1.75 -7.12 0.28
C VAL A 36 0.47 -7.93 0.06
N ILE A 37 -0.32 -7.60 -0.96
CA ILE A 37 -1.60 -8.27 -1.25
C ILE A 37 -1.53 -8.81 -2.66
N ASN A 38 -1.73 -10.12 -2.85
CA ASN A 38 -1.61 -10.78 -4.16
C ASN A 38 -0.31 -10.40 -4.91
N GLY A 39 0.81 -10.33 -4.18
CA GLY A 39 2.11 -9.91 -4.74
C GLY A 39 2.30 -8.40 -4.92
N ILE A 40 1.25 -7.58 -4.78
CA ILE A 40 1.33 -6.12 -4.88
C ILE A 40 1.86 -5.54 -3.56
N ASN A 41 3.04 -4.96 -3.60
CA ASN A 41 3.65 -4.27 -2.46
C ASN A 41 3.02 -2.88 -2.28
N ILE A 42 2.08 -2.76 -1.34
CA ILE A 42 1.27 -1.55 -1.13
C ILE A 42 2.13 -0.36 -0.70
N GLY A 43 3.12 -0.59 0.17
CA GLY A 43 4.05 0.47 0.56
C GLY A 43 4.91 0.97 -0.60
N LYS A 44 5.34 0.10 -1.51
CA LYS A 44 6.07 0.53 -2.72
C LYS A 44 5.14 1.32 -3.64
N LEU A 45 3.96 0.80 -3.91
CA LEU A 45 2.96 1.45 -4.74
C LEU A 45 2.69 2.89 -4.29
N PHE A 46 2.34 3.11 -3.02
CA PHE A 46 2.06 4.47 -2.56
C PHE A 46 3.31 5.37 -2.48
N ARG A 47 4.51 4.82 -2.26
CA ARG A 47 5.74 5.62 -2.35
C ARG A 47 5.98 6.14 -3.75
N ASP A 48 5.78 5.30 -4.77
CA ASP A 48 5.94 5.69 -6.17
C ASP A 48 4.89 6.75 -6.53
N GLN A 49 3.62 6.55 -6.17
CA GLN A 49 2.56 7.52 -6.41
C GLN A 49 2.78 8.86 -5.69
N PHE A 50 3.33 8.83 -4.47
CA PHE A 50 3.67 10.05 -3.74
C PHE A 50 4.82 10.80 -4.41
N ALA A 51 5.85 10.09 -4.88
CA ALA A 51 6.96 10.68 -5.63
C ALA A 51 6.48 11.34 -6.93
N ASP A 52 5.61 10.67 -7.68
CA ASP A 52 5.02 11.22 -8.92
C ASP A 52 4.15 12.45 -8.65
N ALA A 53 3.38 12.45 -7.55
CA ALA A 53 2.57 13.59 -7.15
C ALA A 53 3.45 14.77 -6.71
N MET A 54 4.50 14.54 -5.92
CA MET A 54 5.50 15.55 -5.56
C MET A 54 6.11 16.18 -6.80
N GLN A 55 6.54 15.36 -7.78
CA GLN A 55 7.13 15.85 -9.02
C GLN A 55 6.14 16.75 -9.80
N ARG A 56 4.89 16.31 -9.96
CA ARG A 56 3.84 17.10 -10.65
C ARG A 56 3.49 18.39 -9.93
N ASN A 57 3.58 18.41 -8.61
CA ASN A 57 3.28 19.58 -7.77
C ASN A 57 4.51 20.47 -7.53
N GLY A 58 5.59 20.31 -8.30
CA GLY A 58 6.80 21.13 -8.16
C GLY A 58 7.49 20.96 -6.81
N ASN A 59 7.47 19.75 -6.25
CA ASN A 59 7.94 19.38 -4.92
C ASN A 59 7.28 20.16 -3.76
N ASN A 60 6.08 20.71 -3.98
CA ASN A 60 5.29 21.32 -2.93
C ASN A 60 4.61 20.23 -2.09
N LEU A 61 5.09 20.06 -0.85
CA LEU A 61 4.58 19.06 0.08
C LEU A 61 3.12 19.31 0.47
N ASP A 62 2.76 20.54 0.81
CA ASP A 62 1.40 20.88 1.27
C ASP A 62 0.37 20.63 0.16
N THR A 63 0.69 21.01 -1.07
CA THR A 63 -0.17 20.74 -2.23
C THR A 63 -0.32 19.24 -2.47
N THR A 64 0.77 18.48 -2.33
CA THR A 64 0.74 17.02 -2.48
C THR A 64 -0.11 16.36 -1.40
N ILE A 65 0.01 16.79 -0.15
CA ILE A 65 -0.80 16.30 0.97
C ILE A 65 -2.27 16.65 0.77
N ASN A 66 -2.57 17.90 0.41
CA ASN A 66 -3.94 18.37 0.17
C ASN A 66 -4.64 17.58 -0.96
N ASN A 67 -3.89 17.20 -2.00
CA ASN A 67 -4.41 16.44 -3.14
C ASN A 67 -4.33 14.91 -2.96
N TRP A 68 -3.76 14.42 -1.85
CA TRP A 68 -3.37 13.01 -1.72
C TRP A 68 -4.54 12.03 -1.82
N ALA A 69 -5.71 12.39 -1.30
CA ALA A 69 -6.90 11.54 -1.39
C ALA A 69 -7.29 11.20 -2.84
N GLY A 70 -7.14 12.17 -3.76
CA GLY A 70 -7.41 11.96 -5.19
C GLY A 70 -6.41 11.02 -5.84
N GLU A 71 -5.13 11.13 -5.47
CA GLU A 71 -4.08 10.24 -5.96
C GLU A 71 -4.27 8.79 -5.48
N VAL A 72 -4.70 8.61 -4.23
CA VAL A 72 -5.06 7.28 -3.69
C VAL A 72 -6.25 6.69 -4.45
N ALA A 73 -7.30 7.47 -4.72
CA ALA A 73 -8.46 7.00 -5.48
C ALA A 73 -8.07 6.56 -6.90
N LYS A 74 -7.27 7.37 -7.61
CA LYS A 74 -6.75 7.03 -8.94
C LYS A 74 -5.91 5.76 -8.93
N THR A 75 -5.05 5.61 -7.92
CA THR A 75 -4.19 4.43 -7.75
C THR A 75 -5.03 3.18 -7.54
N LYS A 76 -6.05 3.24 -6.67
CA LYS A 76 -6.98 2.13 -6.44
C LYS A 76 -7.64 1.68 -7.74
N SER A 77 -8.22 2.60 -8.51
CA SER A 77 -8.87 2.27 -9.78
C SER A 77 -7.90 1.65 -10.79
N THR A 78 -6.65 2.11 -10.81
CA THR A 78 -5.60 1.56 -11.70
C THR A 78 -5.25 0.12 -11.32
N VAL A 79 -5.09 -0.17 -10.03
CA VAL A 79 -4.81 -1.53 -9.53
C VAL A 79 -5.99 -2.46 -9.79
N GLU A 80 -7.23 -2.01 -9.54
CA GLU A 80 -8.43 -2.80 -9.80
C GLU A 80 -8.58 -3.13 -11.29
N ALA A 81 -8.25 -2.20 -12.18
CA ALA A 81 -8.28 -2.44 -13.62
C ALA A 81 -7.21 -3.44 -14.08
N ALA A 82 -6.02 -3.42 -13.45
CA ALA A 82 -4.92 -4.36 -13.76
C ALA A 82 -5.15 -5.79 -13.22
N GLN A 83 -6.10 -5.96 -12.30
CA GLN A 83 -6.46 -7.26 -11.70
C GLN A 83 -7.69 -7.92 -12.33
N LYS A 84 -8.38 -7.24 -13.26
CA LYS A 84 -9.44 -7.83 -14.09
C LYS A 84 -8.86 -8.55 -15.30
#